data_AF-A0A5C7AVR4-F1
#
_entry.id   AF-A0A5C7AVR4-F1
#
_cell.length_a   1.000
_cell.length_b   1.000
_cell.length_c   1.000
_cell.angle_alpha   90.00
_cell.angle_beta   90.00
_cell.angle_gamma   90.00
#
_symmetry.space_group_name_H-M   'P 1'
#
loop_
_entity.id
_entity.type
_entity.pdbx_description
1 polymer ?
#
loop_
_entity_poly.entity_id
_entity_poly.type
_entity_poly.pdbx_seq_one_letter_code
_entity_poly.pdbx_strand_id
1 'polypeptide(L)'
;MKKLYKQDKPRFIIGLILIILIYSSYYIFFAENPDAGAIPRKLRHVIKLGTTIVVYVIGSIHLGKLKDQWMAALWHIIHISGLGAIFIIGGYDWLISESTLRLKLLAQSIQEMLISPMLYLAMGLLNRSLNKGKA
;
A
#
# COMPACT_ATOMS: atom_id res chain seq x y z
N MET A 1 -24.39 -7.59 20.84
CA MET A 1 -23.79 -6.56 19.96
C MET A 1 -22.47 -5.93 20.45
N LYS A 2 -22.11 -5.93 21.75
CA LYS A 2 -20.83 -5.35 22.23
C LYS A 2 -19.55 -6.16 21.92
N LYS A 3 -19.65 -7.47 21.62
CA LYS A 3 -18.48 -8.35 21.38
C LYS A 3 -17.78 -8.14 20.03
N LEU A 4 -18.49 -7.66 18.99
CA LEU A 4 -17.93 -7.50 17.64
C LEU A 4 -16.95 -6.31 17.54
N TYR A 5 -17.29 -5.15 18.10
CA TYR A 5 -16.43 -3.95 18.01
C TYR A 5 -15.06 -4.12 18.69
N LYS A 6 -14.97 -4.99 19.71
CA LYS A 6 -13.72 -5.27 20.44
C LYS A 6 -12.73 -6.09 19.59
N GLN A 7 -13.19 -6.81 18.57
CA GLN A 7 -12.33 -7.59 17.66
C GLN A 7 -11.82 -6.79 16.46
N ASP A 8 -12.50 -5.71 16.09
CA ASP A 8 -12.13 -4.88 14.92
C ASP A 8 -10.90 -4.01 15.19
N LYS A 9 -10.82 -3.42 16.39
CA LYS A 9 -9.68 -2.59 16.81
C LYS A 9 -8.32 -3.31 16.76
N PRO A 10 -8.13 -4.51 17.38
CA PRO A 10 -6.85 -5.19 17.33
C PRO A 10 -6.48 -5.63 15.90
N ARG A 11 -7.45 -6.05 15.07
CA ARG A 11 -7.21 -6.38 13.66
C ARG A 11 -6.70 -5.18 12.87
N PHE A 12 -7.34 -4.03 13.03
CA PHE A 12 -6.89 -2.80 12.39
C PHE A 12 -5.45 -2.47 12.80
N ILE A 13 -5.14 -2.52 14.09
CA ILE A 13 -3.80 -2.21 14.62
C ILE A 13 -2.74 -3.19 14.08
N ILE A 14 -3.04 -4.50 14.04
CA ILE A 14 -2.13 -5.51 13.47
C ILE A 14 -1.85 -5.20 12.00
N GLY A 15 -2.88 -4.93 11.20
CA GLY A 15 -2.71 -4.55 9.79
C GLY A 15 -1.83 -3.31 9.63
N LEU A 16 -2.04 -2.28 10.45
CA LEU A 16 -1.22 -1.06 10.45
C LEU A 16 0.24 -1.35 10.79
N ILE A 17 0.51 -2.12 11.85
CA ILE A 17 1.87 -2.48 12.25
C ILE A 17 2.58 -3.24 11.13
N LEU A 18 1.91 -4.21 10.49
CA LEU A 18 2.47 -4.97 9.37
C LEU A 18 2.82 -4.06 8.19
N ILE A 19 1.95 -3.11 7.83
CA ILE A 19 2.22 -2.15 6.75
C ILE A 19 3.42 -1.26 7.11
N ILE A 20 3.51 -0.77 8.36
CA ILE A 20 4.67 0.00 8.83
C ILE A 20 5.95 -0.80 8.70
N LEU A 21 5.97 -2.05 9.15
CA LEU A 21 7.15 -2.90 9.07
C LEU A 21 7.59 -3.13 7.62
N ILE A 22 6.64 -3.36 6.70
CA ILE A 22 6.94 -3.55 5.29
C ILE A 22 7.45 -2.25 4.66
N TYR A 23 6.79 -1.13 4.93
CA TYR A 23 7.20 0.18 4.45
C TYR A 23 8.63 0.52 4.89
N SER A 24 8.91 0.41 6.20
CA SER A 24 10.26 0.61 6.75
C SER A 24 11.28 -0.34 6.14
N SER A 25 10.96 -1.63 6.03
CA SER A 25 11.85 -2.62 5.42
C SER A 25 12.15 -2.29 3.96
N TYR A 26 11.14 -1.88 3.19
CA TYR A 26 11.32 -1.49 1.80
C TYR A 26 12.28 -0.31 1.65
N TYR A 27 12.15 0.71 2.51
CA TYR A 27 13.06 1.86 2.49
C TYR A 27 14.48 1.49 2.89
N ILE A 28 14.64 0.78 4.01
CA ILE A 28 15.94 0.39 4.56
C ILE A 28 16.72 -0.50 3.58
N PHE A 29 16.05 -1.49 2.97
CA PHE A 29 16.75 -2.47 2.13
C PHE A 29 16.80 -2.10 0.65
N PHE A 30 15.87 -1.31 0.14
CA PHE A 30 15.73 -1.07 -1.30
C PHE A 30 15.67 0.40 -1.72
N ALA A 31 14.81 1.22 -1.13
CA ALA A 31 14.59 2.58 -1.64
C ALA A 31 15.75 3.53 -1.36
N GLU A 32 16.33 3.46 -0.14
CA GLU A 32 17.41 4.34 0.31
C GLU A 32 18.76 3.63 0.46
N ASN A 33 18.82 2.33 0.19
CA ASN A 33 20.05 1.56 0.30
C ASN A 33 21.01 1.89 -0.86
N PRO A 34 22.22 2.42 -0.60
CA PRO A 34 23.21 2.71 -1.65
C PRO A 34 23.58 1.47 -2.49
N ASP A 35 23.61 0.29 -1.86
CA ASP A 35 23.96 -0.97 -2.51
C ASP A 35 22.82 -1.50 -3.41
N ALA A 36 21.60 -0.95 -3.30
CA ALA A 36 20.48 -1.30 -4.19
C ALA A 36 20.74 -0.88 -5.65
N GLY A 37 21.75 -0.04 -5.90
CA GLY A 37 22.27 0.24 -7.24
C GLY A 37 22.77 -1.01 -7.97
N ALA A 38 23.29 -2.00 -7.23
CA ALA A 38 23.76 -3.28 -7.78
C ALA A 38 22.63 -4.23 -8.20
N ILE A 39 21.39 -3.96 -7.77
CA ILE A 39 20.23 -4.80 -8.11
C ILE A 39 19.86 -4.58 -9.59
N PRO A 40 19.74 -5.64 -10.40
CA PRO A 40 19.33 -5.54 -11.79
C PRO A 40 18.01 -4.78 -11.96
N ARG A 41 17.93 -3.92 -12.97
CA ARG A 41 16.74 -3.07 -13.24
C ARG A 41 15.42 -3.85 -13.23
N LYS A 42 15.38 -5.01 -13.90
CA LYS A 42 14.20 -5.88 -13.96
C LYS A 42 13.76 -6.36 -12.56
N LEU A 43 14.73 -6.74 -11.72
CA LEU A 43 14.45 -7.18 -10.36
C LEU A 43 13.93 -6.04 -9.48
N ARG A 44 14.40 -4.80 -9.68
CA ARG A 44 13.85 -3.63 -8.98
C ARG A 44 12.37 -3.40 -9.28
N HIS A 45 11.92 -3.62 -10.52
CA HIS A 45 10.50 -3.54 -10.87
C HIS A 45 9.68 -4.63 -10.16
N VAL A 46 10.20 -5.86 -10.12
CA VAL A 46 9.56 -6.98 -9.41
C VAL A 46 9.45 -6.70 -7.91
N ILE A 47 10.51 -6.17 -7.29
CA ILE A 47 10.50 -5.80 -5.86
C ILE A 47 9.43 -4.73 -5.61
N LYS A 48 9.43 -3.64 -6.38
CA LYS A 48 8.45 -2.55 -6.25
C LYS A 48 7.01 -3.05 -6.37
N LEU A 49 6.72 -3.82 -7.41
CA LEU A 49 5.39 -4.36 -7.65
C LEU A 49 5.01 -5.37 -6.56
N GLY A 50 5.91 -6.27 -6.21
CA GLY A 50 5.73 -7.28 -5.17
C GLY A 50 5.44 -6.68 -3.80
N THR A 51 6.22 -5.71 -3.34
CA THR A 51 5.97 -4.99 -2.08
C THR A 51 4.59 -4.34 -2.07
N THR A 52 4.20 -3.72 -3.18
CA THR A 52 2.89 -3.07 -3.32
C THR A 52 1.74 -4.08 -3.25
N ILE A 53 1.88 -5.23 -3.91
CA ILE A 53 0.92 -6.34 -3.84
C ILE A 53 0.81 -6.86 -2.41
N VAL A 54 1.93 -7.05 -1.70
CA VAL A 54 1.92 -7.52 -0.31
C VAL A 54 1.18 -6.54 0.60
N VAL A 55 1.44 -5.23 0.50
CA VAL A 55 0.71 -4.21 1.26
C VAL A 55 -0.78 -4.28 0.93
N TYR A 56 -1.14 -4.31 -0.34
CA TYR A 56 -2.52 -4.45 -0.80
C TYR A 56 -3.24 -5.65 -0.17
N VAL A 57 -2.61 -6.82 -0.17
CA VAL A 57 -3.17 -8.06 0.40
C VAL A 57 -3.36 -7.92 1.90
N ILE A 58 -2.36 -7.40 2.62
CA ILE A 58 -2.43 -7.21 4.08
C ILE A 58 -3.59 -6.29 4.43
N GLY A 59 -3.71 -5.14 3.76
CA GLY A 59 -4.81 -4.22 4.00
C GLY A 59 -6.17 -4.85 3.66
N SER A 60 -6.26 -5.60 2.56
CA SER A 60 -7.50 -6.30 2.16
C SER A 60 -7.94 -7.32 3.21
N ILE A 61 -7.02 -8.11 3.77
CA ILE A 61 -7.31 -9.12 4.79
C ILE A 61 -7.80 -8.46 6.10
N HIS A 62 -7.15 -7.38 6.51
CA HIS A 62 -7.43 -6.73 7.79
C HIS A 62 -8.64 -5.78 7.73
N LEU A 63 -8.87 -5.11 6.59
CA LEU A 63 -10.02 -4.21 6.38
C LEU A 63 -11.28 -4.96 5.91
N GLY A 64 -11.15 -5.99 5.09
CA GLY A 64 -12.29 -6.74 4.54
C GLY A 64 -13.10 -7.52 5.57
N LYS A 65 -12.58 -7.67 6.79
CA LYS A 65 -13.27 -8.30 7.92
C LYS A 65 -13.85 -7.29 8.91
N LEU A 66 -13.70 -5.98 8.64
CA LEU A 66 -14.29 -4.93 9.46
C LEU A 66 -15.75 -4.74 9.07
N LYS A 67 -16.54 -4.27 10.04
CA LYS A 67 -17.96 -3.93 9.81
C LYS A 67 -18.13 -2.80 8.79
N ASP A 68 -17.21 -1.84 8.79
CA ASP A 68 -17.29 -0.63 7.96
C ASP A 68 -16.74 -0.90 6.55
N GLN A 69 -17.60 -1.44 5.67
CA GLN A 69 -17.23 -1.88 4.32
C GLN A 69 -16.65 -0.79 3.42
N TRP A 70 -16.96 0.50 3.68
CA TRP A 70 -16.44 1.62 2.89
C TRP A 70 -14.91 1.71 2.94
N MET A 71 -14.28 1.32 4.06
CA MET A 71 -12.82 1.33 4.20
C MET A 71 -12.18 0.32 3.25
N ALA A 72 -12.78 -0.88 3.16
CA ALA A 72 -12.32 -1.92 2.25
C ALA A 72 -12.53 -1.50 0.79
N ALA A 73 -13.69 -0.90 0.46
CA ALA A 73 -13.96 -0.40 -0.89
C ALA A 73 -12.95 0.67 -1.31
N LEU A 74 -12.68 1.66 -0.45
CA LEU A 74 -11.69 2.71 -0.71
C LEU A 74 -10.27 2.13 -0.89
N TRP A 75 -9.90 1.17 -0.04
CA TRP A 75 -8.63 0.45 -0.15
C TRP A 75 -8.47 -0.22 -1.52
N HIS A 76 -9.47 -0.98 -1.96
CA HIS A 76 -9.45 -1.67 -3.25
C HIS A 76 -9.39 -0.69 -4.43
N ILE A 77 -10.20 0.37 -4.42
CA ILE A 77 -10.24 1.35 -5.53
C ILE A 77 -8.87 2.00 -5.71
N ILE A 78 -8.26 2.48 -4.62
CA ILE A 78 -6.96 3.16 -4.68
C ILE A 78 -5.86 2.18 -5.10
N HIS A 79 -5.84 0.97 -4.53
CA HIS A 79 -4.78 0.01 -4.83
C HIS A 79 -4.89 -0.59 -6.23
N ILE A 80 -6.09 -0.95 -6.69
CA ILE A 80 -6.27 -1.53 -8.02
C ILE A 80 -5.91 -0.50 -9.09
N SER A 81 -6.35 0.75 -8.93
CA SER A 81 -6.01 1.83 -9.89
C SER A 81 -4.51 2.14 -9.89
N GLY A 82 -3.90 2.28 -8.71
CA GLY A 82 -2.47 2.56 -8.59
C GLY A 82 -1.58 1.38 -9.04
N LEU A 83 -1.93 0.14 -8.71
CA LEU A 83 -1.25 -1.06 -9.21
C LEU A 83 -1.35 -1.16 -10.72
N GLY A 84 -2.52 -0.87 -11.31
CA GLY A 84 -2.69 -0.80 -12.75
C GLY A 84 -1.75 0.22 -13.39
N ALA A 85 -1.67 1.43 -12.83
CA ALA A 85 -0.78 2.47 -13.33
C ALA A 85 0.71 2.07 -13.27
N ILE A 86 1.17 1.55 -12.12
CA ILE A 86 2.57 1.11 -11.97
C ILE A 86 2.87 -0.09 -12.86
N PHE A 87 1.93 -1.03 -12.99
CA PHE A 87 2.09 -2.21 -13.84
C PHE A 87 2.25 -1.82 -15.32
N ILE A 88 1.44 -0.88 -15.81
CA ILE A 88 1.55 -0.38 -17.19
C ILE A 88 2.89 0.34 -17.40
N ILE A 89 3.26 1.27 -16.51
CA ILE A 89 4.53 2.02 -16.65
C ILE A 89 5.73 1.09 -16.55
N GLY A 90 5.76 0.19 -15.56
CA GLY A 90 6.82 -0.79 -15.37
C GLY A 90 6.89 -1.82 -16.48
N GLY A 91 5.74 -2.26 -16.99
CA GLY A 91 5.62 -3.18 -18.12
C GLY A 91 6.17 -2.56 -19.42
N TYR A 92 5.82 -1.32 -19.70
CA TYR A 92 6.40 -0.56 -20.82
C TYR A 92 7.93 -0.43 -20.67
N ASP A 93 8.39 -0.04 -19.48
CA ASP A 93 9.82 0.12 -19.16
C ASP A 93 10.63 -1.18 -19.32
N TRP A 94 10.00 -2.32 -19.04
CA TRP A 94 10.64 -3.63 -19.11
C TRP A 94 10.61 -4.20 -20.53
N LEU A 95 9.45 -4.17 -21.20
CA LEU A 95 9.23 -4.93 -22.44
C LEU A 95 9.50 -4.14 -23.73
N ILE A 96 9.29 -2.82 -23.72
CA ILE A 96 9.25 -2.02 -24.95
C ILE A 96 10.45 -1.09 -25.04
N SER A 97 10.56 -0.14 -24.11
CA SER A 97 11.61 0.87 -24.16
C SER A 97 11.76 1.54 -22.80
N GLU A 98 12.91 2.17 -22.60
CA GLU A 98 13.18 2.92 -21.38
C GLU A 98 12.21 4.09 -21.20
N SER A 99 11.50 4.08 -20.08
CA SER A 99 10.58 5.15 -19.72
C SER A 99 11.34 6.43 -19.40
N THR A 100 10.72 7.56 -19.72
CA THR A 100 11.26 8.87 -19.36
C THR A 100 11.41 9.01 -17.83
N LEU A 101 12.34 9.86 -17.40
CA LEU A 101 12.54 10.14 -15.97
C LEU A 101 11.24 10.57 -15.28
N ARG A 102 10.40 11.36 -15.95
CA ARG A 102 9.10 11.82 -15.43
C ARG A 102 8.17 10.65 -15.11
N LEU A 103 8.06 9.67 -16.02
CA LEU A 103 7.22 8.49 -15.81
C LEU A 103 7.76 7.60 -14.68
N LYS A 104 9.08 7.48 -14.57
CA LYS A 104 9.72 6.73 -13.48
C LYS A 104 9.46 7.37 -12.12
N LEU A 105 9.57 8.70 -12.02
CA LEU A 105 9.25 9.45 -10.81
C LEU A 105 7.76 9.34 -10.47
N LEU A 106 6.87 9.46 -11.46
CA LEU A 106 5.44 9.27 -11.25
C LEU A 106 5.12 7.88 -10.70
N ALA A 107 5.64 6.81 -11.33
CA ALA A 107 5.43 5.45 -10.87
C ALA A 107 5.99 5.24 -9.45
N GLN A 108 7.13 5.86 -9.12
CA GLN A 108 7.69 5.83 -7.77
C GLN A 108 6.78 6.53 -6.75
N SER A 109 6.28 7.72 -7.04
CA SER A 109 5.37 8.46 -6.14
C SER A 109 4.04 7.73 -5.94
N ILE A 110 3.48 7.12 -6.99
CA ILE A 110 2.28 6.28 -6.84
C ILE A 110 2.61 5.08 -5.95
N GLN A 111 3.74 4.41 -6.19
CA GLN A 111 4.14 3.23 -5.43
C GLN A 111 4.32 3.57 -3.94
N GLU A 112 5.06 4.63 -3.65
CA GLU A 112 5.28 5.14 -2.29
C GLU A 112 3.96 5.46 -1.59
N MET A 113 3.04 6.14 -2.26
CA MET A 113 1.71 6.43 -1.72
C MET A 113 0.92 5.16 -1.39
N LEU A 114 0.99 4.13 -2.23
CA LEU A 114 0.29 2.86 -2.01
C LEU A 114 0.88 2.04 -0.86
N ILE A 115 2.21 1.99 -0.72
CA ILE A 115 2.83 1.23 0.37
C ILE A 115 2.87 1.98 1.70
N SER A 116 2.62 3.29 1.67
CA SER A 116 2.63 4.14 2.86
C SER A 116 1.55 3.72 3.87
N PRO A 117 1.87 3.69 5.18
CA PRO A 117 0.87 3.44 6.22
C PRO A 117 -0.16 4.58 6.33
N MET A 118 0.08 5.72 5.67
CA MET A 118 -0.74 6.92 5.78
C MET A 118 -2.18 6.70 5.33
N LEU A 119 -2.41 6.03 4.20
CA LEU A 119 -3.77 5.76 3.71
C LEU A 119 -4.54 4.89 4.71
N TYR A 120 -3.90 3.84 5.22
CA TYR A 120 -4.50 2.93 6.19
C TYR A 120 -4.85 3.65 7.50
N LEU A 121 -3.91 4.43 8.03
CA LEU A 121 -4.11 5.25 9.23
C LEU A 121 -5.21 6.30 9.05
N ALA A 122 -5.21 7.02 7.94
CA ALA A 122 -6.18 8.06 7.63
C ALA A 122 -7.62 7.52 7.61
N MET A 123 -7.83 6.34 7.01
CA MET A 123 -9.14 5.69 7.05
C MET A 123 -9.58 5.35 8.48
N GLY A 124 -8.65 4.88 9.33
CA GLY A 124 -8.95 4.61 10.74
C GLY A 124 -9.33 5.85 11.53
N LEU A 125 -8.63 6.97 11.30
CA LEU A 125 -8.94 8.27 11.92
C LEU A 125 -10.28 8.81 11.44
N LEU A 126 -10.55 8.73 10.13
CA LEU A 126 -11.81 9.14 9.52
C LEU A 126 -12.98 8.32 10.07
N ASN A 127 -12.83 6.98 10.15
CA ASN A 127 -13.86 6.12 10.71
C ASN A 127 -14.18 6.47 12.17
N ARG A 128 -13.16 6.78 12.96
CA ARG A 128 -13.35 7.27 14.34
C ARG A 128 -14.09 8.60 14.37
N SER A 129 -13.77 9.53 13.47
CA SER A 129 -14.43 10.84 13.39
C SER A 129 -15.92 10.70 13.04
N LEU A 130 -16.23 9.90 12.02
CA LEU A 130 -17.61 9.68 11.55
C LEU A 130 -18.49 8.97 12.60
N ASN A 131 -17.91 8.08 13.39
CA ASN A 131 -18.63 7.33 14.43
C ASN A 131 -18.71 8.06 15.78
N LYS A 132 -17.88 9.09 16.03
CA LYS A 132 -18.00 9.94 17.22
C LYS A 132 -19.30 10.74 17.27
N GLY A 133 -19.87 11.09 16.12
CA GLY A 133 -21.14 11.84 16.04
C GLY A 133 -22.39 10.96 16.19
N LYS A 134 -22.24 9.63 16.32
CA LYS A 134 -23.34 8.66 16.44
C LYS A 134 -23.44 8.01 17.83
N ALA A 135 -22.58 8.42 18.77
CA ALA A 135 -22.48 7.87 20.12
C ALA A 135 -23.08 8.81 21.16
#